data_AF-A0A953PI39-F1
#
_entry.id   AF-A0A953PI39-F1
#
_cell.length_a   1.000
_cell.length_b   1.000
_cell.length_c   1.000
_cell.angle_alpha   90.00
_cell.angle_beta   90.00
_cell.angle_gamma   90.00
#
_symmetry.space_group_name_H-M   'P 1'
#
loop_
_entity.id
_entity.type
_entity.pdbx_description
1 polymer ?
#
loop_
_entity_poly.entity_id
_entity_poly.type
_entity_poly.pdbx_seq_one_letter_code
_entity_poly.pdbx_strand_id
1 'polypeptide(L)'
;MGLTCLAAGQALTPAEIKNPQMRALQEKNFQQLQAVGAEIQGHIFPFPFYFSRVLDLELVQQERADQRSLRFDNYGGMTVVELTGNYFGSYSTELVNKSHRALRTFQDVMLPILEIAVPALKDNPDVEGFAMEISHHVRGKTMGMSVERPENLVLALSKDAAIRLVSAKNENDRQAALLDGHFFFNGEPFVLYLSDQAAQEAAKQLDAASTPGKDAGTGKSSATPTATGAPRTAPRAAAPAPPTRDTSPEALAKIQAADQKMIDLVAKELDPQAHFVSYAPPAMVAFRRNAYLEFSVNTTLPAATAGSRYKMAALAFDDHLSHLVRPMMAYFKGDLDFDGIAFSTTIHLGDKPPAAQGSEAVEFFFPVEALRCYETYDCTGQQLIDQGSVLINGERVSLDLQMAEAGER
;
A
#
# COMPACT_ATOMS: atom_id res chain seq x y z
N MET A 1 39.84 27.18 9.46
CA MET A 1 38.38 27.24 9.26
C MET A 1 37.96 25.91 8.69
N GLY A 2 37.41 25.03 9.53
CA GLY A 2 36.93 23.72 9.08
C GLY A 2 35.67 23.90 8.27
N LEU A 3 35.58 23.24 7.11
CA LEU A 3 34.33 23.09 6.38
C LEU A 3 33.37 22.31 7.27
N THR A 4 32.40 23.00 7.87
CA THR A 4 31.17 22.39 8.33
C THR A 4 30.47 21.84 7.09
N CYS A 5 30.48 20.52 6.93
CA CYS A 5 29.59 19.84 6.00
C CYS A 5 28.16 20.18 6.44
N LEU A 6 27.50 21.09 5.72
CA LEU A 6 26.06 21.31 5.89
C LEU A 6 25.39 19.99 5.51
N ALA A 7 24.89 19.26 6.51
CA ALA A 7 24.06 18.10 6.27
C ALA A 7 22.93 18.52 5.33
N ALA A 8 22.78 17.82 4.21
CA ALA A 8 21.60 17.99 3.37
C ALA A 8 20.37 17.71 4.26
N GLY A 9 19.45 18.67 4.39
CA GLY A 9 18.28 18.49 5.23
C GLY A 9 17.38 17.39 4.66
N GLN A 10 16.75 16.59 5.53
CA GLN A 10 15.94 15.41 5.13
C GLN A 10 14.58 15.76 4.50
N ALA A 11 14.29 17.05 4.38
CA ALA A 11 13.10 17.55 3.69
C ALA A 11 13.31 17.60 2.17
N LEU A 12 12.34 17.11 1.41
CA LEU A 12 12.35 17.17 -0.05
C LEU A 12 12.34 18.63 -0.53
N THR A 13 13.16 18.96 -1.53
CA THR A 13 13.17 20.35 -2.01
C THR A 13 11.87 20.67 -2.73
N PRO A 14 11.32 21.89 -2.60
CA PRO A 14 10.01 22.16 -3.19
C PRO A 14 9.96 22.02 -4.71
N ALA A 15 11.07 22.29 -5.40
CA ALA A 15 11.18 22.11 -6.85
C ALA A 15 10.92 20.67 -7.31
N GLU A 16 11.12 19.68 -6.43
CA GLU A 16 10.88 18.26 -6.72
C GLU A 16 9.42 17.84 -6.52
N ILE A 17 8.57 18.69 -5.94
CA ILE A 17 7.16 18.39 -5.70
C ILE A 17 6.32 18.75 -6.92
N LYS A 18 5.75 17.75 -7.60
CA LYS A 18 4.95 17.93 -8.82
C LYS A 18 3.64 18.71 -8.56
N ASN A 19 2.92 18.39 -7.47
CA ASN A 19 1.66 19.05 -7.12
C ASN A 19 1.89 20.51 -6.73
N PRO A 20 1.29 21.50 -7.41
CA PRO A 20 1.52 22.92 -7.13
C PRO A 20 1.09 23.37 -5.73
N GLN A 21 0.00 22.81 -5.19
CA GLN A 21 -0.49 23.12 -3.85
C GLN A 21 0.49 22.57 -2.79
N MET A 22 0.89 21.31 -2.91
CA MET A 22 1.87 20.71 -1.99
C MET A 22 3.23 21.39 -2.10
N ARG A 23 3.63 21.81 -3.31
CA ARG A 23 4.86 22.59 -3.51
C ARG A 23 4.80 23.91 -2.74
N ALA A 24 3.72 24.67 -2.85
CA ALA A 24 3.57 25.93 -2.13
C ALA A 24 3.63 25.73 -0.61
N LEU A 25 3.01 24.66 -0.09
CA LEU A 25 3.08 24.30 1.32
C LEU A 25 4.50 23.91 1.74
N GLN A 26 5.20 23.13 0.92
CA GLN A 26 6.59 22.77 1.14
C GLN A 26 7.49 24.01 1.16
N GLU A 27 7.35 24.94 0.20
CA GLU A 27 8.11 26.20 0.16
C GLU A 27 7.89 27.02 1.43
N LYS A 28 6.62 27.21 1.81
CA LYS A 28 6.22 27.98 2.99
C LYS A 28 6.80 27.40 4.29
N ASN A 29 6.79 26.08 4.42
CA ASN A 29 7.12 25.39 5.66
C ASN A 29 8.51 24.70 5.64
N PHE A 30 9.32 24.95 4.61
CA PHE A 30 10.55 24.20 4.35
C PHE A 30 11.54 24.20 5.52
N GLN A 31 11.75 25.37 6.15
CA GLN A 31 12.66 25.49 7.29
C GLN A 31 12.18 24.67 8.50
N GLN A 32 10.86 24.64 8.74
CA GLN A 32 10.28 23.86 9.83
C GLN A 32 10.45 22.35 9.57
N LEU A 33 10.25 21.90 8.32
CA LEU A 33 10.50 20.52 7.93
C LEU A 33 11.98 20.15 8.03
N GLN A 34 12.89 21.04 7.66
CA GLN A 34 14.33 20.80 7.82
C GLN A 34 14.72 20.64 9.29
N ALA A 35 14.15 21.46 10.19
CA ALA A 35 14.40 21.34 11.63
C ALA A 35 13.89 20.00 12.17
N VAL A 36 12.65 19.62 11.84
CA VAL A 36 12.07 18.32 12.22
C VAL A 36 12.91 17.15 11.68
N GLY A 37 13.28 17.21 10.40
CA GLY A 37 14.12 16.19 9.77
C GLY A 37 15.49 16.06 10.43
N ALA A 38 16.11 17.18 10.84
CA ALA A 38 17.39 17.16 11.56
C ALA A 38 17.26 16.56 12.97
N GLU A 39 16.18 16.85 13.69
CA GLU A 39 15.92 16.26 15.01
C GLU A 39 15.68 14.75 14.92
N ILE A 40 14.89 14.30 13.95
CA ILE A 40 14.67 12.87 13.69
C ILE A 40 15.98 12.19 13.29
N GLN A 41 16.78 12.80 12.41
CA GLN A 41 18.08 12.25 12.00
C GLN A 41 19.06 12.13 13.18
N GLY A 42 18.93 13.01 14.18
CA GLY A 42 19.72 12.97 15.42
C GLY A 42 19.20 11.96 16.46
N HIS A 43 18.02 11.39 16.27
CA HIS A 43 17.43 10.41 17.17
C HIS A 43 18.18 9.06 17.09
N ILE A 44 18.39 8.42 18.24
CA ILE A 44 19.06 7.12 18.33
C ILE A 44 18.00 6.03 18.26
N PHE A 45 17.88 5.38 17.09
CA PHE A 45 17.03 4.22 16.89
C PHE A 45 17.76 2.92 17.28
N PRO A 46 17.03 1.84 17.64
CA PRO A 46 17.67 0.56 18.02
C PRO A 46 18.51 -0.08 16.91
N PHE A 47 18.11 0.14 15.66
CA PHE A 47 18.85 -0.21 14.45
C PHE A 47 18.91 1.04 13.55
N PRO A 48 19.85 1.10 12.58
CA PRO A 48 19.94 2.23 11.66
C PRO A 48 18.60 2.53 10.99
N PHE A 49 18.22 3.80 11.00
CA PHE A 49 17.07 4.32 10.28
C PHE A 49 17.55 5.36 9.28
N TYR A 50 17.04 5.29 8.06
CA TYR A 50 17.35 6.24 7.01
C TYR A 50 16.08 6.75 6.37
N PHE A 51 15.99 8.07 6.23
CA PHE A 51 15.03 8.69 5.34
C PHE A 51 15.26 8.17 3.92
N SER A 52 14.20 7.77 3.24
CA SER A 52 14.29 7.29 1.87
C SER A 52 12.95 7.35 1.18
N ARG A 53 12.94 7.86 -0.07
CA ARG A 53 11.78 7.75 -0.96
C ARG A 53 11.67 6.39 -1.64
N VAL A 54 12.73 5.58 -1.55
CA VAL A 54 12.78 4.24 -2.11
C VAL A 54 12.88 3.26 -0.95
N LEU A 55 11.86 2.44 -0.78
CA LEU A 55 11.79 1.42 0.25
C LEU A 55 12.45 0.13 -0.23
N ASP A 56 12.78 -0.75 0.72
CA ASP A 56 13.41 -2.07 0.44
C ASP A 56 14.81 -1.93 -0.18
N LEU A 57 15.60 -1.01 0.38
CA LEU A 57 17.00 -0.88 0.01
C LEU A 57 17.89 -1.67 0.96
N GLU A 58 18.83 -2.41 0.39
CA GLU A 58 19.96 -2.96 1.13
C GLU A 58 20.81 -1.83 1.74
N LEU A 59 21.47 -2.10 2.87
CA LEU A 59 22.17 -1.05 3.65
C LEU A 59 23.19 -0.28 2.80
N VAL A 60 23.95 -1.00 1.97
CA VAL A 60 24.97 -0.42 1.09
C VAL A 60 24.37 0.50 0.03
N GLN A 61 23.15 0.20 -0.43
CA GLN A 61 22.42 1.04 -1.38
C GLN A 61 21.84 2.26 -0.66
N GLN A 62 21.26 2.04 0.52
CA GLN A 62 20.66 3.09 1.34
C GLN A 62 21.66 4.18 1.76
N GLU A 63 22.88 3.80 2.13
CA GLU A 63 23.93 4.76 2.51
C GLU A 63 24.28 5.75 1.39
N ARG A 64 24.01 5.39 0.14
CA ARG A 64 24.27 6.20 -1.06
C ARG A 64 23.01 6.83 -1.65
N ALA A 65 21.83 6.44 -1.15
CA ALA A 65 20.55 6.90 -1.64
C ALA A 65 20.26 8.33 -1.17
N ASP A 66 19.39 9.01 -1.91
CA ASP A 66 18.86 10.31 -1.51
C ASP A 66 18.02 10.17 -0.24
N GLN A 67 18.42 10.86 0.83
CA GLN A 67 17.76 10.81 2.13
C GLN A 67 16.74 11.94 2.35
N ARG A 68 16.31 12.57 1.26
CA ARG A 68 15.25 13.60 1.32
C ARG A 68 13.89 12.95 1.07
N SER A 69 13.15 12.69 2.15
CA SER A 69 11.84 12.02 2.07
C SER A 69 10.73 12.66 2.90
N LEU A 70 11.04 13.67 3.72
CA LEU A 70 10.03 14.42 4.49
C LEU A 70 9.37 15.49 3.62
N ARG A 71 8.04 15.45 3.47
CA ARG A 71 7.30 16.36 2.57
C ARG A 71 5.86 16.60 2.99
N PHE A 72 5.23 17.62 2.44
CA PHE A 72 3.77 17.72 2.37
C PHE A 72 3.22 16.82 1.27
N ASP A 73 2.16 16.08 1.59
CA ASP A 73 1.40 15.28 0.63
C ASP A 73 -0.09 15.28 0.97
N ASN A 74 -0.91 14.64 0.12
CA ASN A 74 -2.32 14.43 0.36
C ASN A 74 -2.60 12.95 0.67
N TYR A 75 -3.23 12.69 1.82
CA TYR A 75 -3.68 11.36 2.19
C TYR A 75 -5.18 11.40 2.53
N GLY A 76 -6.00 10.71 1.74
CA GLY A 76 -7.45 10.63 1.97
C GLY A 76 -8.14 11.99 1.99
N GLY A 77 -7.66 12.95 1.19
CA GLY A 77 -8.14 14.33 1.16
C GLY A 77 -7.52 15.25 2.22
N MET A 78 -6.79 14.71 3.20
CA MET A 78 -6.11 15.48 4.23
C MET A 78 -4.70 15.90 3.78
N THR A 79 -4.33 17.13 4.09
CA THR A 79 -2.95 17.62 3.92
C THR A 79 -2.07 17.09 5.05
N VAL A 80 -1.16 16.18 4.74
CA VAL A 80 -0.31 15.51 5.72
C VAL A 80 1.15 15.91 5.58
N VAL A 81 1.88 15.86 6.69
CA VAL A 81 3.35 15.76 6.65
C VAL A 81 3.70 14.27 6.57
N GLU A 82 4.25 13.87 5.43
CA GLU A 82 4.64 12.50 5.12
C GLU A 82 6.14 12.30 5.32
N LEU A 83 6.50 11.16 5.92
CA LEU A 83 7.88 10.67 6.03
C LEU A 83 7.96 9.21 5.56
N THR A 84 8.87 8.94 4.64
CA THR A 84 9.17 7.57 4.20
C THR A 84 10.61 7.18 4.54
N GLY A 85 10.85 5.92 4.92
CA GLY A 85 12.19 5.50 5.29
C GLY A 85 12.40 4.00 5.49
N ASN A 86 13.66 3.60 5.53
CA ASN A 86 14.09 2.21 5.75
C ASN A 86 14.68 2.06 7.14
N TYR A 87 14.16 1.10 7.90
CA TYR A 87 14.62 0.71 9.22
C TYR A 87 15.31 -0.66 9.14
N PHE A 88 16.58 -0.73 9.50
CA PHE A 88 17.41 -1.93 9.37
C PHE A 88 17.24 -2.92 10.53
N GLY A 89 16.03 -2.97 11.11
CA GLY A 89 15.62 -4.07 11.97
C GLY A 89 15.27 -5.30 11.12
N SER A 90 15.84 -6.46 11.45
CA SER A 90 15.55 -7.73 10.76
C SER A 90 14.94 -8.74 11.74
N TYR A 91 13.63 -8.94 11.66
CA TYR A 91 12.88 -9.80 12.59
C TYR A 91 12.81 -11.25 12.09
N SER A 92 12.95 -12.22 12.99
CA SER A 92 12.75 -13.63 12.62
C SER A 92 11.25 -13.94 12.48
N THR A 93 10.83 -14.46 11.33
CA THR A 93 9.44 -14.89 11.11
C THR A 93 9.09 -16.15 11.90
N GLU A 94 10.09 -16.92 12.36
CA GLU A 94 9.92 -18.10 13.22
C GLU A 94 9.68 -17.71 14.69
N LEU A 95 10.26 -16.60 15.15
CA LEU A 95 10.23 -16.19 16.57
C LEU A 95 9.27 -15.05 16.87
N VAL A 96 8.94 -14.21 15.88
CA VAL A 96 8.13 -13.01 16.06
C VAL A 96 7.04 -12.98 15.01
N ASN A 97 5.77 -13.01 15.44
CA ASN A 97 4.62 -12.96 14.52
C ASN A 97 4.40 -11.56 13.93
N LYS A 98 3.55 -11.48 12.89
CA LYS A 98 3.22 -10.25 12.14
C LYS A 98 2.85 -9.09 13.08
N SER A 99 1.95 -9.34 14.05
CA SER A 99 1.48 -8.31 14.99
C SER A 99 2.60 -7.76 15.88
N HIS A 100 3.47 -8.62 16.41
CA HIS A 100 4.59 -8.17 17.24
C HIS A 100 5.67 -7.45 16.44
N ARG A 101 5.89 -7.83 15.17
CA ARG A 101 6.80 -7.09 14.29
C ARG A 101 6.27 -5.68 14.02
N ALA A 102 4.99 -5.56 13.68
CA ALA A 102 4.34 -4.26 13.51
C ALA A 102 4.43 -3.39 14.78
N LEU A 103 4.17 -3.98 15.95
CA LEU A 103 4.27 -3.32 17.24
C LEU A 103 5.69 -2.80 17.50
N ARG A 104 6.72 -3.62 17.25
CA ARG A 104 8.11 -3.22 17.42
C ARG A 104 8.51 -2.10 16.47
N THR A 105 8.25 -2.22 15.16
CA THR A 105 8.55 -1.14 14.21
C THR A 105 7.83 0.17 14.59
N PHE A 106 6.59 0.07 15.07
CA PHE A 106 5.87 1.23 15.55
C PHE A 106 6.54 1.87 16.77
N GLN A 107 6.85 1.09 17.80
CA GLN A 107 7.46 1.58 19.05
C GLN A 107 8.89 2.08 18.84
N ASP A 108 9.67 1.38 18.04
CA ASP A 108 11.10 1.65 17.83
C ASP A 108 11.33 2.83 16.90
N VAL A 109 10.41 3.11 15.97
CA VAL A 109 10.61 4.09 14.88
C VAL A 109 9.48 5.09 14.76
N MET A 110 8.26 4.64 14.45
CA MET A 110 7.15 5.54 14.12
C MET A 110 6.75 6.44 15.29
N LEU A 111 6.65 5.88 16.50
CA LEU A 111 6.27 6.63 17.68
C LEU A 111 7.33 7.70 18.05
N PRO A 112 8.64 7.39 18.14
CA PRO A 112 9.67 8.41 18.34
C PRO A 112 9.65 9.52 17.29
N ILE A 113 9.41 9.18 16.02
CA ILE A 113 9.27 10.18 14.95
C ILE A 113 8.07 11.09 15.22
N LEU A 114 6.92 10.55 15.61
CA LEU A 114 5.74 11.34 15.96
C LEU A 114 5.96 12.19 17.22
N GLU A 115 6.67 11.67 18.22
CA GLU A 115 7.03 12.41 19.43
C GLU A 115 7.93 13.61 19.14
N ILE A 116 8.69 13.60 18.04
CA ILE A 116 9.48 14.73 17.54
C ILE A 116 8.64 15.66 16.65
N ALA A 117 7.96 15.10 15.64
CA ALA A 117 7.27 15.88 14.61
C ALA A 117 6.02 16.59 15.12
N VAL A 118 5.22 15.93 15.97
CA VAL A 118 3.92 16.47 16.43
C VAL A 118 4.09 17.74 17.26
N PRO A 119 4.98 17.81 18.28
CA PRO A 119 5.17 19.05 19.03
C PRO A 119 5.66 20.21 18.16
N ALA A 120 6.49 19.93 17.15
CA ALA A 120 7.01 20.94 16.24
C ALA A 120 5.96 21.48 15.26
N LEU A 121 4.95 20.68 14.91
CA LEU A 121 3.99 20.97 13.82
C LEU A 121 2.54 21.16 14.27
N LYS A 122 2.20 20.87 15.54
CA LYS A 122 0.81 20.95 16.04
C LYS A 122 0.14 22.32 15.82
N ASP A 123 0.91 23.41 15.95
CA ASP A 123 0.41 24.78 15.83
C ASP A 123 0.44 25.29 14.37
N ASN A 124 0.93 24.48 13.42
CA ASN A 124 0.95 24.82 12.01
C ASN A 124 -0.44 24.60 11.39
N PRO A 125 -1.16 25.64 10.92
CA PRO A 125 -2.50 25.50 10.38
C PRO A 125 -2.57 24.75 9.04
N ASP A 126 -1.45 24.62 8.32
CA ASP A 126 -1.40 23.94 7.03
C ASP A 126 -1.31 22.41 7.16
N VAL A 127 -1.01 21.90 8.36
CA VAL A 127 -0.93 20.47 8.64
C VAL A 127 -2.30 19.99 9.09
N GLU A 128 -2.88 18.98 8.46
CA GLU A 128 -4.13 18.34 8.86
C GLU A 128 -3.88 16.93 9.44
N GLY A 129 -2.72 16.34 9.15
CA GLY A 129 -2.33 15.04 9.67
C GLY A 129 -0.85 14.70 9.48
N PHE A 130 -0.50 13.48 9.85
CA PHE A 130 0.83 12.90 9.74
C PHE A 130 0.73 11.54 9.06
N ALA A 131 1.61 11.29 8.09
CA ALA A 131 1.72 10.01 7.41
C ALA A 131 3.15 9.50 7.50
N MET A 132 3.31 8.19 7.69
CA MET A 132 4.60 7.53 7.69
C MET A 132 4.52 6.20 6.98
N GLU A 133 5.55 5.88 6.21
CA GLU A 133 5.75 4.56 5.63
C GLU A 133 7.17 4.09 5.93
N ILE A 134 7.27 2.99 6.67
CA ILE A 134 8.54 2.47 7.19
C ILE A 134 8.69 1.03 6.73
N SER A 135 9.78 0.76 5.99
CA SER A 135 10.19 -0.61 5.65
C SER A 135 11.10 -1.17 6.74
N HIS A 136 10.88 -2.44 7.10
CA HIS A 136 11.81 -3.24 7.89
C HIS A 136 12.02 -4.61 7.23
N HIS A 137 13.06 -5.33 7.61
CA HIS A 137 13.31 -6.66 7.05
C HIS A 137 12.81 -7.78 7.95
N VAL A 138 12.50 -8.92 7.33
CA VAL A 138 12.25 -10.17 8.02
C VAL A 138 13.08 -11.29 7.45
N ARG A 139 13.58 -12.13 8.35
CA ARG A 139 14.35 -13.34 8.02
C ARG A 139 13.54 -14.58 8.35
N GLY A 140 13.45 -15.48 7.40
CA GLY A 140 12.72 -16.73 7.52
C GLY A 140 13.35 -17.83 6.67
N LYS A 141 12.64 -18.95 6.58
CA LYS A 141 13.01 -20.05 5.68
C LYS A 141 11.90 -20.32 4.70
N THR A 142 12.26 -20.41 3.43
CA THR A 142 11.37 -20.87 2.35
C THR A 142 12.06 -22.04 1.66
N MET A 143 11.40 -23.20 1.61
CA MET A 143 11.99 -24.44 1.08
C MET A 143 13.35 -24.81 1.69
N GLY A 144 13.54 -24.50 2.98
CA GLY A 144 14.79 -24.77 3.71
C GLY A 144 15.93 -23.79 3.46
N MET A 145 15.77 -22.81 2.55
CA MET A 145 16.75 -21.75 2.32
C MET A 145 16.41 -20.52 3.17
N SER A 146 17.42 -19.90 3.77
CA SER A 146 17.26 -18.62 4.45
C SER A 146 16.93 -17.53 3.43
N VAL A 147 15.84 -16.82 3.66
CA VAL A 147 15.41 -15.67 2.85
C VAL A 147 15.18 -14.49 3.76
N GLU A 148 15.61 -13.33 3.26
CA GLU A 148 15.31 -12.03 3.83
C GLU A 148 14.41 -11.27 2.86
N ARG A 149 13.38 -10.61 3.39
CA ARG A 149 12.41 -9.84 2.59
C ARG A 149 11.95 -8.62 3.38
N PRO A 150 11.57 -7.53 2.71
CA PRO A 150 10.98 -6.37 3.38
C PRO A 150 9.56 -6.63 3.86
N GLU A 151 9.13 -5.84 4.83
CA GLU A 151 7.74 -5.60 5.19
C GLU A 151 7.56 -4.11 5.45
N ASN A 152 6.47 -3.55 4.95
CA ASN A 152 6.17 -2.12 4.99
C ASN A 152 5.02 -1.84 5.95
N LEU A 153 5.25 -0.92 6.89
CA LEU A 153 4.25 -0.44 7.83
C LEU A 153 3.87 1.00 7.46
N VAL A 154 2.58 1.23 7.22
CA VAL A 154 2.02 2.56 6.94
C VAL A 154 1.14 2.99 8.10
N LEU A 155 1.28 4.25 8.49
CA LEU A 155 0.43 4.94 9.45
C LEU A 155 0.00 6.28 8.90
N ALA A 156 -1.30 6.56 8.90
CA ALA A 156 -1.85 7.89 8.67
C ALA A 156 -2.77 8.31 9.82
N LEU A 157 -2.49 9.46 10.44
CA LEU A 157 -3.24 10.03 11.55
C LEU A 157 -3.71 11.44 11.22
N SER A 158 -4.90 11.81 11.66
CA SER A 158 -5.26 13.23 11.77
C SER A 158 -4.38 13.92 12.81
N LYS A 159 -4.24 15.24 12.72
CA LYS A 159 -3.47 16.03 13.69
C LYS A 159 -3.98 15.81 15.12
N ASP A 160 -5.31 15.78 15.32
CA ASP A 160 -5.91 15.57 16.64
C ASP A 160 -5.62 14.18 17.20
N ALA A 161 -5.63 13.14 16.35
CA ALA A 161 -5.25 11.80 16.75
C ALA A 161 -3.76 11.73 17.12
N ALA A 162 -2.88 12.33 16.31
CA ALA A 162 -1.45 12.37 16.58
C ALA A 162 -1.11 13.13 17.88
N ILE A 163 -1.76 14.27 18.14
CA ILE A 163 -1.62 15.02 19.40
C ILE A 163 -2.05 14.17 20.59
N ARG A 164 -3.21 13.50 20.51
CA ARG A 164 -3.68 12.60 21.58
C ARG A 164 -2.73 11.45 21.81
N LEU A 165 -2.23 10.83 20.74
CA LEU A 165 -1.27 9.73 20.81
C LEU A 165 0.01 10.14 21.57
N VAL A 166 0.64 11.24 21.16
CA VAL A 166 1.89 11.72 21.76
C VAL A 166 1.69 12.24 23.18
N SER A 167 0.52 12.83 23.48
CA SER A 167 0.21 13.41 24.80
C SER A 167 -0.35 12.38 25.80
N ALA A 168 -0.69 11.18 25.33
CA ALA A 168 -1.32 10.16 26.16
C ALA A 168 -0.37 9.61 27.23
N LYS A 169 -0.89 9.52 28.47
CA LYS A 169 -0.14 9.11 29.66
C LYS A 169 -0.20 7.61 29.94
N ASN A 170 -1.10 6.91 29.27
CA ASN A 170 -1.27 5.46 29.42
C ASN A 170 -1.51 4.83 28.05
N GLU A 171 -1.30 3.51 27.99
CA GLU A 171 -1.36 2.74 26.75
C GLU A 171 -2.77 2.69 26.15
N ASN A 172 -3.82 2.70 26.97
CA ASN A 172 -5.21 2.68 26.48
C ASN A 172 -5.57 3.96 25.72
N ASP A 173 -5.15 5.12 26.23
CA ASP A 173 -5.35 6.39 25.56
C ASP A 173 -4.54 6.47 24.26
N ARG A 174 -3.32 5.90 24.25
CA ARG A 174 -2.51 5.75 23.02
C ARG A 174 -3.21 4.84 22.02
N GLN A 175 -3.72 3.69 22.46
CA GLN A 175 -4.44 2.74 21.63
C GLN A 175 -5.69 3.37 21.01
N ALA A 176 -6.47 4.12 21.79
CA ALA A 176 -7.66 4.80 21.29
C ALA A 176 -7.31 5.83 20.20
N ALA A 177 -6.24 6.60 20.40
CA ALA A 177 -5.76 7.55 19.38
C ALA A 177 -5.29 6.86 18.09
N LEU A 178 -4.68 5.67 18.19
CA LEU A 178 -4.27 4.89 17.02
C LEU A 178 -5.44 4.29 16.25
N LEU A 179 -6.51 3.88 16.95
CA LEU A 179 -7.71 3.33 16.31
C LEU A 179 -8.49 4.36 15.50
N ASP A 180 -8.29 5.66 15.75
CA ASP A 180 -8.84 6.75 14.96
C ASP A 180 -8.02 7.02 13.68
N GLY A 181 -6.88 6.34 13.52
CA GLY A 181 -5.99 6.39 12.35
C GLY A 181 -6.23 5.28 11.34
N HIS A 182 -5.43 5.31 10.28
CA HIS A 182 -5.34 4.23 9.31
C HIS A 182 -3.97 3.58 9.39
N PHE A 183 -3.96 2.26 9.53
CA PHE A 183 -2.76 1.45 9.55
C PHE A 183 -2.81 0.41 8.44
N PHE A 184 -1.67 0.22 7.77
CA PHE A 184 -1.52 -0.83 6.77
C PHE A 184 -0.23 -1.59 6.99
N PHE A 185 -0.29 -2.88 6.70
CA PHE A 185 0.86 -3.77 6.71
C PHE A 185 0.97 -4.39 5.31
N ASN A 186 2.04 -4.09 4.58
CA ASN A 186 2.21 -4.44 3.16
C ASN A 186 1.02 -4.00 2.28
N GLY A 187 0.39 -2.87 2.61
CA GLY A 187 -0.75 -2.34 1.86
C GLY A 187 -2.12 -2.95 2.20
N GLU A 188 -2.17 -3.93 3.11
CA GLU A 188 -3.40 -4.46 3.69
C GLU A 188 -3.82 -3.68 4.94
N PRO A 189 -5.11 -3.34 5.12
CA PRO A 189 -5.59 -2.76 6.37
C PRO A 189 -5.19 -3.62 7.57
N PHE A 190 -4.62 -3.00 8.58
CA PHE A 190 -4.09 -3.68 9.76
C PHE A 190 -4.54 -2.97 11.02
N VAL A 191 -4.89 -3.72 12.06
CA VAL A 191 -5.17 -3.14 13.38
C VAL A 191 -3.95 -3.34 14.25
N LEU A 192 -3.27 -2.23 14.59
CA LEU A 192 -2.13 -2.26 15.49
C LEU A 192 -2.60 -2.26 16.94
N TYR A 193 -2.12 -3.23 17.72
CA TYR A 193 -2.32 -3.31 19.16
C TYR A 193 -1.03 -3.01 19.90
N LEU A 194 -1.08 -2.11 20.88
CA LEU A 194 0.08 -1.65 21.64
C LEU A 194 0.53 -2.59 22.76
N SER A 195 -0.36 -3.47 23.21
CA SER A 195 -0.04 -4.44 24.25
C SER A 195 0.39 -5.78 23.64
N ASP A 196 1.42 -6.41 24.22
CA ASP A 196 1.88 -7.74 23.78
C ASP A 196 0.76 -8.78 23.84
N GLN A 197 -0.10 -8.71 24.87
CA GLN A 197 -1.22 -9.63 25.00
C GLN A 197 -2.23 -9.47 23.85
N ALA A 198 -2.64 -8.23 23.53
CA ALA A 198 -3.58 -7.98 22.45
C ALA A 198 -2.95 -8.26 21.07
N ALA A 199 -1.67 -7.96 20.88
CA ALA A 199 -0.93 -8.33 19.69
C ALA A 199 -0.87 -9.86 19.50
N GLN A 200 -0.68 -10.62 20.58
CA GLN A 200 -0.70 -12.08 20.56
C GLN A 200 -2.09 -12.65 20.26
N GLU A 201 -3.14 -12.06 20.82
CA GLU A 201 -4.53 -12.45 20.54
C GLU A 201 -4.91 -12.17 19.07
N ALA A 202 -4.54 -11.01 18.55
CA ALA A 202 -4.72 -10.67 17.14
C ALA A 202 -3.95 -11.62 16.21
N ALA A 203 -2.71 -11.99 16.57
CA ALA A 203 -1.93 -12.96 15.81
C ALA A 203 -2.63 -14.34 15.74
N LYS A 204 -3.19 -14.82 16.85
CA LYS A 204 -3.95 -16.09 16.86
C LYS A 204 -5.19 -16.05 15.97
N GLN A 205 -5.87 -14.90 15.88
CA GLN A 205 -7.03 -14.75 15.00
C GLN A 205 -6.63 -14.76 13.52
N LEU A 206 -5.48 -14.16 13.18
CA LEU A 206 -4.91 -14.20 11.84
C LEU A 206 -4.49 -15.62 11.44
N ASP A 207 -3.90 -16.39 12.36
CA ASP A 207 -3.51 -17.79 12.13
C ASP A 207 -4.73 -18.72 12.00
N ALA A 208 -5.77 -18.50 12.82
CA ALA A 208 -7.02 -19.28 12.77
C ALA A 208 -7.80 -19.07 11.47
N ALA A 209 -7.78 -17.85 10.91
CA ALA A 209 -8.37 -17.54 9.61
C ALA A 209 -7.62 -18.20 8.43
N SER A 210 -6.38 -18.66 8.66
CA SER A 210 -5.51 -19.24 7.63
C SER A 210 -5.52 -20.79 7.61
N THR A 211 -6.37 -21.44 8.41
CA THR A 211 -6.46 -22.91 8.48
C THR A 211 -7.73 -23.42 7.77
N PRO A 212 -7.66 -24.31 6.75
CA PRO A 212 -8.86 -24.86 6.12
C PRO A 212 -9.52 -25.91 7.02
N GLY A 213 -10.73 -25.60 7.49
CA GLY A 213 -11.76 -26.57 7.87
C GLY A 213 -11.77 -27.07 9.31
N LYS A 214 -12.75 -26.56 10.09
CA LYS A 214 -13.79 -27.40 10.71
C LYS A 214 -14.94 -26.55 11.25
N ASP A 215 -16.13 -26.99 10.87
CA ASP A 215 -17.42 -26.39 11.18
C ASP A 215 -17.77 -26.23 12.67
N ALA A 216 -18.70 -25.30 12.84
CA ALA A 216 -19.77 -25.20 13.83
C ALA A 216 -19.46 -24.61 15.21
N GLY A 217 -20.14 -23.49 15.47
CA GLY A 217 -20.31 -22.94 16.80
C GLY A 217 -21.20 -21.70 16.84
N THR A 218 -22.47 -21.85 16.47
CA THR A 218 -23.54 -20.88 16.76
C THR A 218 -23.48 -20.43 18.22
N GLY A 219 -23.20 -19.15 18.45
CA GLY A 219 -23.25 -18.51 19.76
C GLY A 219 -23.87 -17.13 19.65
N LYS A 220 -25.20 -17.06 19.77
CA LYS A 220 -25.92 -15.82 20.04
C LYS A 220 -25.38 -15.25 21.36
N SER A 221 -24.92 -14.01 21.35
CA SER A 221 -24.93 -13.18 22.55
C SER A 221 -25.24 -11.75 22.20
N SER A 222 -26.52 -11.44 22.34
CA SER A 222 -27.10 -10.12 22.49
C SER A 222 -26.50 -9.42 23.71
N ALA A 223 -25.92 -8.24 23.52
CA ALA A 223 -25.69 -7.29 24.60
C ALA A 223 -25.93 -5.87 24.07
N THR A 224 -27.15 -5.39 24.30
CA THR A 224 -27.52 -3.98 24.27
C THR A 224 -26.90 -3.28 25.48
N PRO A 225 -26.42 -2.03 25.34
CA PRO A 225 -26.54 -1.08 26.43
C PRO A 225 -27.41 0.10 25.97
N THR A 226 -28.58 0.19 26.61
CA THR A 226 -29.39 1.41 26.70
C THR A 226 -28.62 2.50 27.44
N ALA A 227 -28.55 3.70 26.85
CA ALA A 227 -28.37 4.94 27.60
C ALA A 227 -29.25 6.05 27.00
N THR A 228 -29.99 6.69 27.88
CA THR A 228 -31.09 7.64 27.64
C THR A 228 -30.58 9.09 27.51
N GLY A 229 -31.20 9.87 26.60
CA GLY A 229 -31.22 11.34 26.34
C GLY A 229 -30.23 12.30 27.03
N ALA A 230 -29.69 13.34 26.36
CA ALA A 230 -30.43 14.48 25.75
C ALA A 230 -29.53 15.30 24.76
N PRO A 231 -30.08 16.30 24.02
CA PRO A 231 -29.73 16.57 22.62
C PRO A 231 -28.58 17.56 22.40
N ARG A 232 -27.76 17.31 21.38
CA ARG A 232 -26.95 18.33 20.71
C ARG A 232 -27.15 18.23 19.20
N THR A 233 -27.51 19.37 18.64
CA THR A 233 -27.75 19.72 17.24
C THR A 233 -26.97 18.90 16.21
N ALA A 234 -27.71 18.28 15.28
CA ALA A 234 -27.19 17.50 14.16
C ALA A 234 -26.43 18.37 13.14
N PRO A 235 -25.23 17.97 12.71
CA PRO A 235 -24.73 18.30 11.38
C PRO A 235 -25.41 17.38 10.35
N ARG A 236 -25.73 17.98 9.20
CA ARG A 236 -26.29 17.39 7.99
C ARG A 236 -25.80 15.96 7.72
N ALA A 237 -26.75 15.02 7.60
CA ALA A 237 -26.48 13.62 7.29
C ALA A 237 -25.66 13.50 5.99
N ALA A 238 -24.48 12.89 6.10
CA ALA A 238 -23.83 12.27 4.97
C ALA A 238 -24.73 11.17 4.43
N ALA A 239 -24.80 11.03 3.11
CA ALA A 239 -25.51 9.94 2.46
C ALA A 239 -25.03 8.58 3.02
N PRO A 240 -25.93 7.59 3.19
CA PRO A 240 -25.53 6.27 3.66
C PRO A 240 -24.50 5.68 2.71
N ALA A 241 -23.41 5.14 3.28
CA ALA A 241 -22.43 4.37 2.53
C ALA A 241 -23.16 3.25 1.73
N PRO A 242 -22.78 3.00 0.47
CA PRO A 242 -23.40 1.95 -0.32
C PRO A 242 -23.27 0.60 0.40
N PRO A 243 -24.26 -0.30 0.25
CA PRO A 243 -24.22 -1.61 0.89
C PRO A 243 -22.97 -2.36 0.44
N THR A 244 -22.22 -2.89 1.41
CA THR A 244 -21.05 -3.74 1.17
C THR A 244 -21.45 -4.97 0.35
N ARG A 245 -20.73 -5.24 -0.76
CA ARG A 245 -20.95 -6.41 -1.61
C ARG A 245 -20.59 -7.71 -0.88
N ASP A 246 -21.36 -8.75 -1.14
CA ASP A 246 -21.05 -10.11 -0.70
C ASP A 246 -19.95 -10.68 -1.61
N THR A 247 -18.75 -10.85 -1.06
CA THR A 247 -17.60 -11.46 -1.75
C THR A 247 -17.29 -12.86 -1.21
N SER A 248 -18.30 -13.56 -0.66
CA SER A 248 -18.18 -14.97 -0.30
C SER A 248 -17.86 -15.83 -1.53
N PRO A 249 -17.18 -16.98 -1.37
CA PRO A 249 -16.91 -17.90 -2.47
C PRO A 249 -18.16 -18.29 -3.26
N GLU A 250 -19.30 -18.46 -2.57
CA GLU A 250 -20.59 -18.80 -3.18
C GLU A 250 -21.13 -17.66 -4.06
N ALA A 251 -21.00 -16.40 -3.60
CA ALA A 251 -21.41 -15.23 -4.36
C ALA A 251 -20.53 -15.02 -5.61
N LEU A 252 -19.21 -15.17 -5.47
CA LEU A 252 -18.28 -15.06 -6.60
C LEU A 252 -18.50 -16.16 -7.64
N ALA A 253 -18.73 -17.41 -7.20
CA ALA A 253 -19.04 -18.52 -8.09
C ALA A 253 -20.34 -18.28 -8.87
N LYS A 254 -21.32 -17.60 -8.27
CA LYS A 254 -22.56 -17.21 -8.96
C LYS A 254 -22.32 -16.17 -10.04
N ILE A 255 -21.48 -15.16 -9.78
CA ILE A 255 -21.09 -14.15 -10.77
C ILE A 255 -20.32 -14.82 -11.92
N GLN A 256 -19.32 -15.64 -11.58
CA GLN A 256 -18.55 -16.42 -12.56
C GLN A 256 -19.47 -17.22 -13.49
N ALA A 257 -20.45 -17.95 -12.93
CA ALA A 257 -21.37 -18.76 -13.70
C ALA A 257 -22.31 -17.93 -14.61
N ALA A 258 -22.69 -16.73 -14.17
CA ALA A 258 -23.52 -15.82 -14.96
C ALA A 258 -22.77 -15.28 -16.18
N ASP A 259 -21.48 -14.96 -16.02
CA ASP A 259 -20.65 -14.34 -17.06
C ASP A 259 -19.79 -15.34 -17.86
N GLN A 260 -19.82 -16.63 -17.52
CA GLN A 260 -18.89 -17.65 -18.06
C GLN A 260 -18.78 -17.64 -19.59
N LYS A 261 -19.90 -17.49 -20.33
CA LYS A 261 -19.87 -17.46 -21.80
C LYS A 261 -19.10 -16.26 -22.35
N MET A 262 -19.23 -15.10 -21.71
CA MET A 262 -18.50 -13.90 -22.09
C MET A 262 -17.03 -14.01 -21.68
N ILE A 263 -16.76 -14.57 -20.49
CA ILE A 263 -15.40 -14.85 -20.03
C ILE A 263 -14.66 -15.76 -21.03
N ASP A 264 -15.29 -16.86 -21.44
CA ASP A 264 -14.70 -17.81 -22.41
C ASP A 264 -14.45 -17.15 -23.78
N LEU A 265 -15.35 -16.26 -24.21
CA LEU A 265 -15.22 -15.53 -25.47
C LEU A 265 -14.04 -14.54 -25.43
N VAL A 266 -13.96 -13.73 -24.36
CA VAL A 266 -12.88 -12.77 -24.14
C VAL A 266 -11.54 -13.49 -24.04
N ALA A 267 -11.48 -14.56 -23.25
CA ALA A 267 -10.27 -15.37 -23.10
C ALA A 267 -9.80 -15.90 -24.46
N LYS A 268 -10.71 -16.40 -25.29
CA LYS A 268 -10.37 -16.94 -26.61
C LYS A 268 -9.94 -15.87 -27.62
N GLU A 269 -10.66 -14.76 -27.70
CA GLU A 269 -10.42 -13.75 -28.74
C GLU A 269 -9.24 -12.83 -28.43
N LEU A 270 -8.96 -12.59 -27.15
CA LEU A 270 -7.84 -11.75 -26.73
C LEU A 270 -6.55 -12.54 -26.47
N ASP A 271 -6.58 -13.88 -26.38
CA ASP A 271 -5.39 -14.72 -26.15
C ASP A 271 -4.19 -14.38 -27.05
N PRO A 272 -4.35 -14.14 -28.38
CA PRO A 272 -3.21 -13.83 -29.24
C PRO A 272 -2.47 -12.54 -28.87
N GLN A 273 -3.15 -11.61 -28.19
CA GLN A 273 -2.60 -10.33 -27.73
C GLN A 273 -2.24 -10.35 -26.25
N ALA A 274 -3.01 -11.07 -25.43
CA ALA A 274 -2.89 -11.06 -23.97
C ALA A 274 -1.96 -12.14 -23.42
N HIS A 275 -1.65 -13.17 -24.22
CA HIS A 275 -0.83 -14.31 -23.81
C HIS A 275 -1.33 -14.94 -22.50
N PHE A 276 -2.60 -15.37 -22.48
CA PHE A 276 -3.20 -15.91 -21.26
C PHE A 276 -2.50 -17.20 -20.83
N VAL A 277 -2.45 -17.39 -19.52
CA VAL A 277 -1.84 -18.57 -18.92
C VAL A 277 -2.80 -19.75 -19.07
N SER A 278 -2.43 -20.73 -19.89
CA SER A 278 -3.33 -21.85 -20.23
C SER A 278 -3.77 -22.73 -19.04
N TYR A 279 -3.01 -22.72 -17.94
CA TYR A 279 -3.33 -23.48 -16.73
C TYR A 279 -4.15 -22.68 -15.68
N ALA A 280 -4.33 -21.38 -15.89
CA ALA A 280 -5.03 -20.48 -14.97
C ALA A 280 -6.16 -19.75 -15.74
N PRO A 281 -7.35 -20.37 -15.85
CA PRO A 281 -8.48 -19.75 -16.53
C PRO A 281 -8.97 -18.50 -15.78
N PRO A 282 -9.57 -17.51 -16.47
CA PRO A 282 -10.06 -16.31 -15.80
C PRO A 282 -11.12 -16.62 -14.75
N ALA A 283 -11.02 -15.95 -13.60
CA ALA A 283 -11.82 -16.26 -12.42
C ALA A 283 -12.26 -15.01 -11.67
N MET A 284 -13.43 -15.11 -11.02
CA MET A 284 -13.88 -14.11 -10.06
C MET A 284 -13.10 -14.22 -8.75
N VAL A 285 -12.45 -13.12 -8.35
CA VAL A 285 -11.66 -13.03 -7.12
C VAL A 285 -12.17 -11.91 -6.21
N ALA A 286 -12.02 -12.09 -4.91
CA ALA A 286 -12.28 -11.04 -3.93
C ALA A 286 -11.01 -10.21 -3.70
N PHE A 287 -11.11 -8.90 -3.82
CA PHE A 287 -10.06 -7.99 -3.40
C PHE A 287 -10.67 -6.74 -2.78
N ARG A 288 -10.26 -6.39 -1.55
CA ARG A 288 -10.77 -5.22 -0.79
C ARG A 288 -12.31 -5.13 -0.72
N ARG A 289 -12.99 -6.27 -0.51
CA ARG A 289 -14.48 -6.40 -0.46
C ARG A 289 -15.19 -6.05 -1.77
N ASN A 290 -14.45 -6.07 -2.88
CA ASN A 290 -14.96 -5.95 -4.24
C ASN A 290 -14.72 -7.28 -4.98
N ALA A 291 -15.53 -7.55 -5.98
CA ALA A 291 -15.42 -8.70 -6.87
C ALA A 291 -14.72 -8.26 -8.17
N TYR A 292 -13.61 -8.89 -8.52
CA TYR A 292 -12.87 -8.62 -9.75
C TYR A 292 -12.87 -9.85 -10.66
N LEU A 293 -13.03 -9.64 -11.97
CA LEU A 293 -12.74 -10.66 -12.95
C LEU A 293 -11.23 -10.63 -13.25
N GLU A 294 -10.49 -11.63 -12.78
CA GLU A 294 -9.05 -11.73 -12.93
C GLU A 294 -8.65 -12.53 -14.18
N PHE A 295 -7.71 -12.00 -14.94
CA PHE A 295 -7.05 -12.66 -16.07
C PHE A 295 -5.57 -12.90 -15.75
N SER A 296 -5.12 -14.16 -15.86
CA SER A 296 -3.71 -14.51 -15.72
C SER A 296 -3.00 -14.44 -17.06
N VAL A 297 -1.91 -13.66 -17.16
CA VAL A 297 -1.17 -13.37 -18.40
C VAL A 297 0.33 -13.55 -18.23
N ASN A 298 1.04 -13.78 -19.33
CA ASN A 298 2.51 -13.69 -19.37
C ASN A 298 2.93 -12.41 -20.07
N THR A 299 3.79 -11.63 -19.43
CA THR A 299 4.38 -10.44 -20.05
C THR A 299 5.86 -10.67 -20.28
N THR A 300 6.33 -10.43 -21.49
CA THR A 300 7.76 -10.49 -21.83
C THR A 300 8.29 -9.09 -22.02
N LEU A 301 9.32 -8.73 -21.25
CA LEU A 301 10.02 -7.44 -21.36
C LEU A 301 11.45 -7.66 -21.88
N PRO A 302 12.08 -6.66 -22.52
CA PRO A 302 13.49 -6.75 -22.91
C PRO A 302 14.41 -7.04 -21.72
N ALA A 303 15.49 -7.80 -21.95
CA ALA A 303 16.45 -8.10 -20.88
C ALA A 303 17.15 -6.85 -20.29
N ALA A 304 17.22 -5.76 -21.05
CA ALA A 304 17.75 -4.47 -20.60
C ALA A 304 16.87 -3.78 -19.54
N THR A 305 15.62 -4.24 -19.40
CA THR A 305 14.65 -3.75 -18.42
C THR A 305 14.90 -4.32 -17.01
N ALA A 306 15.81 -5.28 -16.88
CA ALA A 306 16.21 -5.87 -15.61
C ALA A 306 16.78 -4.81 -14.64
N GLY A 307 16.41 -4.91 -13.36
CA GLY A 307 17.07 -4.16 -12.28
C GLY A 307 16.12 -3.61 -11.22
N SER A 308 14.92 -3.16 -11.60
CA SER A 308 13.91 -2.66 -10.65
C SER A 308 12.56 -3.33 -10.90
N ARG A 309 12.02 -3.98 -9.86
CA ARG A 309 10.68 -4.59 -9.90
C ARG A 309 9.59 -3.58 -10.24
N TYR A 310 9.72 -2.34 -9.79
CA TYR A 310 8.79 -1.25 -10.10
C TYR A 310 8.90 -0.81 -11.57
N LYS A 311 10.13 -0.73 -12.11
CA LYS A 311 10.34 -0.44 -13.54
C LYS A 311 9.73 -1.55 -14.40
N MET A 312 9.98 -2.80 -14.04
CA MET A 312 9.42 -3.95 -14.74
C MET A 312 7.89 -3.98 -14.66
N ALA A 313 7.30 -3.73 -13.49
CA ALA A 313 5.84 -3.65 -13.34
C ALA A 313 5.23 -2.51 -14.15
N ALA A 314 5.85 -1.33 -14.13
CA ALA A 314 5.40 -0.17 -14.91
C ALA A 314 5.43 -0.45 -16.42
N LEU A 315 6.52 -1.01 -16.93
CA LEU A 315 6.65 -1.35 -18.35
C LEU A 315 5.77 -2.55 -18.73
N ALA A 316 5.59 -3.53 -17.84
CA ALA A 316 4.64 -4.62 -18.07
C ALA A 316 3.20 -4.09 -18.22
N PHE A 317 2.83 -3.08 -17.44
CA PHE A 317 1.56 -2.39 -17.65
C PHE A 317 1.56 -1.64 -18.97
N ASP A 318 2.52 -0.75 -19.19
CA ASP A 318 2.47 0.20 -20.31
C ASP A 318 2.58 -0.49 -21.67
N ASP A 319 3.58 -1.38 -21.83
CA ASP A 319 3.89 -2.07 -23.09
C ASP A 319 2.91 -3.21 -23.41
N HIS A 320 2.18 -3.72 -22.42
CA HIS A 320 1.32 -4.90 -22.60
C HIS A 320 -0.09 -4.70 -22.07
N LEU A 321 -0.29 -4.57 -20.76
CA LEU A 321 -1.64 -4.63 -20.17
C LEU A 321 -2.52 -3.43 -20.56
N SER A 322 -1.93 -2.24 -20.71
CA SER A 322 -2.64 -1.01 -21.08
C SER A 322 -3.39 -1.18 -22.41
N HIS A 323 -2.80 -1.91 -23.35
CA HIS A 323 -3.36 -2.20 -24.65
C HIS A 323 -4.51 -3.22 -24.61
N LEU A 324 -4.63 -4.01 -23.54
CA LEU A 324 -5.70 -4.99 -23.35
C LEU A 324 -6.97 -4.38 -22.78
N VAL A 325 -6.86 -3.26 -22.06
CA VAL A 325 -8.01 -2.65 -21.35
C VAL A 325 -9.14 -2.31 -22.32
N ARG A 326 -8.87 -1.62 -23.43
CA ARG A 326 -9.92 -1.18 -24.36
C ARG A 326 -10.57 -2.35 -25.12
N PRO A 327 -9.80 -3.29 -25.71
CA PRO A 327 -10.38 -4.50 -26.31
C PRO A 327 -11.23 -5.29 -25.32
N MET A 328 -10.83 -5.37 -24.05
CA MET A 328 -11.57 -6.11 -23.03
C MET A 328 -12.87 -5.40 -22.63
N MET A 329 -12.83 -4.09 -22.40
CA MET A 329 -14.03 -3.30 -22.05
C MET A 329 -15.07 -3.24 -23.16
N ALA A 330 -14.70 -3.52 -24.41
CA ALA A 330 -15.64 -3.64 -25.52
C ALA A 330 -16.66 -4.79 -25.34
N TYR A 331 -16.30 -5.84 -24.57
CA TYR A 331 -17.18 -6.98 -24.27
C TYR A 331 -18.05 -6.76 -23.04
N PHE A 332 -17.51 -6.08 -22.03
CA PHE A 332 -18.19 -5.82 -20.78
C PHE A 332 -18.86 -4.45 -20.84
N LYS A 333 -20.08 -4.36 -21.37
CA LYS A 333 -20.86 -3.10 -21.50
C LYS A 333 -21.99 -3.01 -20.49
N GLY A 334 -22.35 -1.78 -20.12
CA GLY A 334 -23.46 -1.51 -19.20
C GLY A 334 -23.08 -1.76 -17.74
N ASP A 335 -24.10 -2.04 -16.93
CA ASP A 335 -23.96 -2.38 -15.52
C ASP A 335 -23.41 -3.80 -15.39
N LEU A 336 -22.32 -3.95 -14.63
CA LEU A 336 -21.64 -5.22 -14.41
C LEU A 336 -21.95 -5.75 -13.01
N ASP A 337 -22.09 -7.07 -12.89
CA ASP A 337 -22.33 -7.73 -11.61
C ASP A 337 -21.05 -7.86 -10.75
N PHE A 338 -19.92 -7.35 -11.26
CA PHE A 338 -18.61 -7.26 -10.62
C PHE A 338 -18.06 -5.83 -10.64
N ASP A 339 -17.08 -5.53 -9.78
CA ASP A 339 -16.60 -4.17 -9.49
C ASP A 339 -15.39 -3.74 -10.33
N GLY A 340 -14.72 -4.68 -10.99
CA GLY A 340 -13.53 -4.39 -11.77
C GLY A 340 -12.95 -5.57 -12.52
N ILE A 341 -11.87 -5.29 -13.24
CA ILE A 341 -11.05 -6.29 -13.92
C ILE A 341 -9.67 -6.29 -13.27
N ALA A 342 -9.14 -7.49 -13.07
CA ALA A 342 -7.79 -7.69 -12.59
C ALA A 342 -6.90 -8.38 -13.65
N PHE A 343 -5.63 -8.01 -13.69
CA PHE A 343 -4.61 -8.70 -14.47
C PHE A 343 -3.54 -9.22 -13.52
N SER A 344 -3.35 -10.54 -13.47
CA SER A 344 -2.22 -11.17 -12.78
C SER A 344 -1.19 -11.57 -13.82
N THR A 345 -0.06 -10.86 -13.86
CA THR A 345 1.01 -11.10 -14.84
C THR A 345 2.25 -11.68 -14.19
N THR A 346 2.85 -12.69 -14.83
CA THR A 346 4.25 -13.05 -14.57
C THR A 346 5.14 -12.40 -15.61
N ILE A 347 6.15 -11.64 -15.17
CA ILE A 347 7.08 -10.91 -16.04
C ILE A 347 8.29 -11.80 -16.33
N HIS A 348 8.60 -11.97 -17.62
CA HIS A 348 9.77 -12.70 -18.12
C HIS A 348 10.73 -11.73 -18.82
N LEU A 349 12.04 -11.83 -18.55
CA LEU A 349 13.05 -10.92 -19.09
C LEU A 349 13.79 -11.49 -20.31
N GLY A 350 13.41 -11.06 -21.50
CA GLY A 350 13.92 -11.56 -22.78
C GLY A 350 13.38 -12.95 -23.14
N ASP A 351 13.84 -13.50 -24.26
CA ASP A 351 13.25 -14.70 -24.86
C ASP A 351 13.76 -16.03 -24.27
N LYS A 352 14.32 -16.03 -23.06
CA LYS A 352 14.91 -17.24 -22.47
C LYS A 352 13.90 -18.02 -21.61
N PRO A 353 14.07 -19.35 -21.46
CA PRO A 353 13.12 -20.17 -20.73
C PRO A 353 13.00 -19.76 -19.24
N PRO A 354 11.79 -19.86 -18.65
CA PRO A 354 11.44 -19.32 -17.31
C PRO A 354 12.24 -19.88 -16.13
N ALA A 355 13.03 -20.95 -16.31
CA ALA A 355 13.76 -21.62 -15.23
C ALA A 355 15.08 -20.92 -14.80
N ALA A 356 15.49 -19.83 -15.46
CA ALA A 356 16.82 -19.23 -15.25
C ALA A 356 16.85 -17.70 -15.11
N GLN A 357 15.68 -17.05 -15.02
CA GLN A 357 15.57 -15.59 -14.95
C GLN A 357 14.62 -15.23 -13.81
N GLY A 358 14.96 -14.21 -13.03
CA GLY A 358 14.06 -13.69 -12.00
C GLY A 358 12.72 -13.33 -12.63
N SER A 359 11.65 -13.97 -12.17
CA SER A 359 10.29 -13.69 -12.59
C SER A 359 9.60 -12.89 -11.49
N GLU A 360 8.98 -11.77 -11.84
CA GLU A 360 8.14 -11.00 -10.93
C GLU A 360 6.68 -11.28 -11.21
N ALA A 361 5.90 -11.59 -10.17
CA ALA A 361 4.45 -11.63 -10.26
C ALA A 361 3.90 -10.23 -9.94
N VAL A 362 3.02 -9.71 -10.78
CA VAL A 362 2.41 -8.40 -10.60
C VAL A 362 0.91 -8.49 -10.83
N GLU A 363 0.12 -8.01 -9.89
CA GLU A 363 -1.33 -7.97 -10.00
C GLU A 363 -1.83 -6.53 -10.12
N PHE A 364 -2.69 -6.26 -11.10
CA PHE A 364 -3.31 -4.96 -11.33
C PHE A 364 -4.81 -5.08 -11.14
N PHE A 365 -5.39 -4.38 -10.18
CA PHE A 365 -6.83 -4.34 -9.91
C PHE A 365 -7.38 -2.99 -10.32
N PHE A 366 -8.24 -2.97 -11.35
CA PHE A 366 -8.82 -1.73 -11.85
C PHE A 366 -10.34 -1.73 -11.64
N PRO A 367 -10.90 -0.75 -10.92
CA PRO A 367 -12.35 -0.64 -10.78
C PRO A 367 -12.99 -0.27 -12.13
N VAL A 368 -14.24 -0.69 -12.34
CA VAL A 368 -14.98 -0.45 -13.59
C VAL A 368 -15.00 1.04 -13.98
N GLU A 369 -15.15 1.94 -13.01
CA GLU A 369 -15.15 3.38 -13.28
C GLU A 369 -13.82 3.87 -13.89
N ALA A 370 -12.69 3.39 -13.37
CA ALA A 370 -11.37 3.73 -13.89
C ALA A 370 -11.14 3.10 -15.28
N LEU A 371 -11.57 1.85 -15.47
CA LEU A 371 -11.51 1.16 -16.76
C LEU A 371 -12.33 1.88 -17.83
N ARG A 372 -13.52 2.38 -17.49
CA ARG A 372 -14.38 3.17 -18.38
C ARG A 372 -13.73 4.50 -18.77
N CYS A 373 -13.20 5.21 -17.78
CA CYS A 373 -12.46 6.44 -18.02
C CYS A 373 -11.28 6.22 -19.00
N TYR A 374 -10.55 5.10 -18.85
CA TYR A 374 -9.47 4.76 -19.77
C TYR A 374 -10.00 4.34 -21.14
N GLU A 375 -11.08 3.55 -21.22
CA GLU A 375 -11.77 3.13 -22.45
C GLU A 375 -12.15 4.33 -23.33
N THR A 376 -12.63 5.43 -22.73
CA THR A 376 -13.10 6.62 -23.43
C THR A 376 -12.01 7.66 -23.73
N TYR A 377 -10.75 7.39 -23.36
CA TYR A 377 -9.63 8.36 -23.43
C TYR A 377 -9.74 9.55 -22.47
N ASP A 378 -10.59 9.47 -21.44
CA ASP A 378 -10.78 10.56 -20.47
C ASP A 378 -9.67 10.60 -19.40
N CYS A 379 -8.91 9.50 -19.24
CA CYS A 379 -7.71 9.47 -18.40
C CYS A 379 -6.52 8.77 -19.08
N THR A 380 -5.33 9.11 -18.58
CA THR A 380 -4.05 8.52 -19.00
C THR A 380 -3.81 7.15 -18.33
N GLY A 381 -2.80 6.42 -18.81
CA GLY A 381 -2.39 5.14 -18.19
C GLY A 381 -1.96 5.32 -16.73
N GLN A 382 -1.26 6.43 -16.42
CA GLN A 382 -0.88 6.76 -15.05
C GLN A 382 -2.11 6.97 -14.16
N GLN A 383 -3.11 7.73 -14.64
CA GLN A 383 -4.34 7.96 -13.89
C GLN A 383 -5.16 6.69 -13.70
N LEU A 384 -5.11 5.73 -14.64
CA LEU A 384 -5.72 4.41 -14.46
C LEU A 384 -5.01 3.61 -13.36
N ILE A 385 -3.67 3.61 -13.33
CA ILE A 385 -2.87 3.01 -12.25
C ILE A 385 -3.21 3.63 -10.90
N ASP A 386 -3.25 4.96 -10.84
CA ASP A 386 -3.48 5.71 -9.59
C ASP A 386 -4.88 5.45 -9.01
N GLN A 387 -5.88 5.25 -9.87
CA GLN A 387 -7.25 4.88 -9.47
C GLN A 387 -7.39 3.39 -9.13
N GLY A 388 -6.44 2.56 -9.55
CA GLY A 388 -6.41 1.13 -9.29
C GLY A 388 -5.61 0.73 -8.05
N SER A 389 -5.30 -0.55 -7.96
CA SER A 389 -4.32 -1.07 -7.02
C SER A 389 -3.36 -1.99 -7.75
N VAL A 390 -2.08 -1.76 -7.59
CA VAL A 390 -1.03 -2.61 -8.15
C VAL A 390 -0.34 -3.34 -7.02
N LEU A 391 -0.15 -4.63 -7.18
CA LEU A 391 0.59 -5.47 -6.26
C LEU A 391 1.81 -6.04 -6.99
N ILE A 392 2.98 -6.07 -6.36
CA ILE A 392 4.14 -6.83 -6.82
C ILE A 392 4.38 -7.93 -5.79
N ASN A 393 4.27 -9.19 -6.19
CA ASN A 393 4.31 -10.36 -5.31
C ASN A 393 3.36 -10.21 -4.10
N GLY A 394 2.15 -9.69 -4.33
CA GLY A 394 1.15 -9.43 -3.29
C GLY A 394 1.37 -8.16 -2.44
N GLU A 395 2.41 -7.36 -2.68
CA GLU A 395 2.68 -6.10 -1.97
C GLU A 395 2.13 -4.91 -2.74
N ARG A 396 1.29 -4.05 -2.14
CA ARG A 396 0.76 -2.87 -2.85
C ARG A 396 1.87 -1.85 -3.14
N VAL A 397 1.97 -1.44 -4.40
CA VAL A 397 2.94 -0.46 -4.88
C VAL A 397 2.25 0.70 -5.59
N SER A 398 2.97 1.81 -5.72
CA SER A 398 2.66 2.85 -6.70
C SER A 398 3.69 2.79 -7.82
N LEU A 399 3.26 3.01 -9.06
CA LEU A 399 4.12 3.01 -10.23
C LEU A 399 4.13 4.41 -10.85
N ASP A 400 5.26 4.83 -11.42
CA ASP A 400 5.38 6.04 -12.23
C ASP A 400 5.86 5.62 -13.62
N LEU A 401 4.95 5.66 -14.61
CA LEU A 401 5.21 5.17 -15.97
C LEU A 401 6.31 5.99 -16.65
N GLN A 402 6.29 7.31 -16.48
CA GLN A 402 7.27 8.20 -17.12
C GLN A 402 8.68 8.03 -16.54
N MET A 403 8.78 7.78 -15.22
CA MET A 403 10.07 7.45 -14.60
C MET A 403 10.60 6.09 -15.08
N ALA A 404 9.72 5.13 -15.32
CA ALA A 404 10.12 3.82 -15.83
C ALA A 404 10.70 3.89 -17.25
N GLU A 405 10.09 4.68 -18.15
CA GLU A 405 10.60 4.93 -19.51
C GLU A 405 11.91 5.74 -19.52
N ALA A 406 12.04 6.75 -18.65
CA ALA A 406 13.20 7.65 -18.66
C ALA A 406 14.55 6.94 -18.37
N GLY A 407 14.53 5.74 -17.78
CA GLY A 407 15.70 4.91 -17.53
C GLY A 407 16.20 4.09 -18.72
N GLU A 408 15.71 4.33 -19.95
CA GLU A 408 16.18 3.69 -21.19
C GLU A 408 17.04 4.59 -22.09
N ARG A 409 17.29 5.86 -21.73
CA ARG A 409 18.11 6.79 -22.53
C ARG A 409 19.59 6.81 -22.19
#